data_AF-A0A176UAZ4-F1
#
_entry.id   AF-A0A176UAZ4-F1
#
_cell.length_a   1.000
_cell.length_b   1.000
_cell.length_c   1.000
_cell.angle_alpha   90.00
_cell.angle_beta   90.00
_cell.angle_gamma   90.00
#
_symmetry.space_group_name_H-M   'P 1'
#
loop_
_entity.id
_entity.type
_entity.pdbx_description
1 polymer ?
#
loop_
_entity_poly.entity_id
_entity_poly.type
_entity_poly.pdbx_seq_one_letter_code
_entity_poly.pdbx_strand_id
1 'polypeptide(L)'
;MQAVHTVQLLLKPSKYECQEIARRFHALVHLHNVCVKHARKCMIRLQHDKQYSEALQLYNELSKKEKLSKKEKSQKSELSKKLENRRVELGLSKAALERYLKVCGKRFSRLLSSQQVQTEADRVWNGVAKCLFGNGKNLHFKKYMDFDTIGGKS
;
A
#
# COMPACT_ATOMS: atom_id res chain seq x y z
N MET A 1 23.35 3.56 34.04
CA MET A 1 22.30 3.78 33.02
C MET A 1 22.10 5.28 32.89
N GLN A 2 22.46 5.89 31.76
CA GLN A 2 22.24 7.33 31.55
C GLN A 2 20.75 7.58 31.25
N ALA A 3 20.13 8.50 32.00
CA ALA A 3 18.75 8.91 31.79
C ALA A 3 18.67 9.78 30.51
N VAL A 4 17.90 9.31 29.53
CA VAL A 4 17.55 10.11 28.34
C VAL A 4 16.56 11.18 28.77
N HIS A 5 17.04 12.41 28.95
CA HIS A 5 16.18 13.56 29.22
C HIS A 5 15.52 13.99 27.92
N THR A 6 14.20 13.83 27.81
CA THR A 6 13.44 14.22 26.62
C THR A 6 12.85 15.61 26.83
N VAL A 7 13.37 16.61 26.12
CA VAL A 7 12.80 17.97 26.13
C VAL A 7 11.62 18.03 25.16
N GLN A 8 10.44 18.39 25.67
CA GLN A 8 9.25 18.63 24.86
C GLN A 8 9.01 20.13 24.73
N LEU A 9 9.07 20.65 23.50
CA LEU A 9 8.79 22.05 23.21
C LEU A 9 7.42 22.17 22.55
N LEU A 10 6.59 23.06 23.08
CA LEU A 10 5.32 23.43 22.45
C LEU A 10 5.60 24.14 21.13
N LEU A 11 5.13 23.55 20.03
CA LEU A 11 5.13 24.22 18.74
C LEU A 11 4.13 25.37 18.80
N LYS A 12 4.59 26.61 18.63
CA LYS A 12 3.74 27.80 18.47
C LYS A 12 3.81 28.29 17.01
N PRO A 13 3.22 27.57 16.06
CA PRO A 13 3.28 27.95 14.65
C PRO A 13 2.53 29.26 14.41
N SER A 14 3.10 30.09 13.55
CA SER A 14 2.42 31.24 12.97
C SER A 14 1.24 30.81 12.09
N LYS A 15 0.34 31.76 11.78
CA LYS A 15 -0.77 31.53 10.86
C LYS A 15 -0.32 30.99 9.50
N TYR A 16 0.82 31.49 9.00
CA TYR A 16 1.41 31.04 7.74
C TYR A 16 1.88 29.59 7.82
N GLU A 17 2.59 29.21 8.88
CA GLU A 17 3.07 27.83 9.06
C GLU A 17 1.89 26.85 9.20
N CYS A 18 0.83 27.21 9.93
CA CYS A 18 -0.39 26.42 10.00
C CYS A 18 -1.01 26.18 8.60
N GLN A 19 -1.03 27.22 7.76
CA GLN A 19 -1.54 27.10 6.39
C GLN A 19 -0.66 26.18 5.53
N GLU A 20 0.65 26.31 5.61
CA GLU A 20 1.57 25.47 4.84
C GLU A 20 1.51 24.00 5.28
N ILE A 21 1.39 23.73 6.59
CA ILE A 21 1.16 22.40 7.12
C ILE A 21 -0.14 21.82 6.56
N ALA A 22 -1.25 22.56 6.66
CA ALA A 22 -2.55 22.10 6.16
C ALA A 22 -2.52 21.78 4.66
N ARG A 23 -1.88 22.62 3.84
CA ARG A 23 -1.72 22.38 2.39
C ARG A 23 -0.99 21.06 2.09
N ARG A 24 0.07 20.75 2.84
CA ARG A 24 0.83 19.50 2.67
C ARG A 24 0.01 18.28 3.05
N PHE A 25 -0.71 18.33 4.18
CA PHE A 25 -1.58 17.23 4.59
C PHE A 25 -2.76 17.03 3.62
N HIS A 26 -3.36 18.12 3.11
CA HIS A 26 -4.38 18.03 2.05
C HIS A 26 -3.86 17.31 0.80
N ALA A 27 -2.64 17.65 0.36
CA ALA A 27 -2.00 16.99 -0.78
C ALA A 27 -1.77 15.49 -0.51
N LEU A 28 -1.29 15.14 0.69
CA LEU A 28 -1.03 13.75 1.07
C LEU A 28 -2.32 12.93 1.10
N VAL A 29 -3.38 13.45 1.73
CA VAL A 29 -4.71 12.81 1.80
C VAL A 29 -5.27 12.56 0.41
N HIS A 30 -5.13 13.54 -0.48
CA HIS A 30 -5.57 13.40 -1.86
C HIS A 30 -4.80 12.26 -2.56
N LEU A 31 -3.47 12.23 -2.44
CA LEU A 31 -2.66 11.16 -3.02
C LEU A 31 -3.00 9.79 -2.45
N HIS A 32 -3.14 9.67 -1.13
CA HIS A 32 -3.55 8.43 -0.48
C HIS A 32 -4.86 7.92 -1.07
N ASN A 33 -5.89 8.77 -1.11
CA ASN A 33 -7.22 8.37 -1.59
C ASN A 33 -7.24 8.07 -3.10
N VAL A 34 -6.46 8.78 -3.91
CA VAL A 34 -6.27 8.45 -5.34
C VAL A 34 -5.63 7.07 -5.49
N CYS A 35 -4.60 6.76 -4.69
CA CYS A 35 -3.95 5.46 -4.69
C CYS A 35 -4.91 4.35 -4.23
N VAL A 36 -5.66 4.57 -3.15
CA VAL A 36 -6.69 3.61 -2.67
C VAL A 36 -7.74 3.35 -3.73
N LYS A 37 -8.23 4.38 -4.42
CA LYS A 37 -9.21 4.23 -5.52
C LYS A 37 -8.65 3.33 -6.63
N HIS A 38 -7.41 3.58 -7.04
CA HIS A 38 -6.74 2.78 -8.06
C HIS A 38 -6.55 1.33 -7.61
N ALA A 39 -6.00 1.12 -6.41
CA ALA A 39 -5.79 -0.20 -5.84
C ALA A 39 -7.08 -1.01 -5.70
N ARG A 40 -8.19 -0.39 -5.25
CA ARG A 40 -9.51 -1.03 -5.19
C ARG A 40 -9.98 -1.48 -6.56
N LYS A 41 -9.83 -0.65 -7.60
CA LYS A 41 -10.16 -1.03 -8.98
C LYS A 41 -9.34 -2.24 -9.44
N CYS A 42 -8.04 -2.27 -9.15
CA CYS A 42 -7.19 -3.41 -9.48
C CYS A 42 -7.58 -4.68 -8.70
N MET A 43 -7.93 -4.58 -7.42
CA MET A 43 -8.42 -5.71 -6.62
C MET A 43 -9.75 -6.27 -7.16
N ILE A 44 -10.70 -5.43 -7.54
CA ILE A 44 -11.97 -5.87 -8.13
C ILE A 44 -11.69 -6.62 -9.45
N ARG A 45 -10.80 -6.09 -10.30
CA ARG A 45 -10.39 -6.77 -11.54
C ARG A 45 -9.74 -8.13 -11.27
N LEU A 46 -8.90 -8.21 -10.26
CA LEU A 46 -8.24 -9.45 -9.84
C LEU A 46 -9.27 -10.49 -9.32
N GLN A 47 -10.27 -10.06 -8.56
CA GLN A 47 -11.34 -10.94 -8.06
C GLN A 47 -12.19 -11.54 -9.19
N HIS A 48 -12.42 -10.79 -10.26
CA HIS A 48 -13.15 -11.26 -11.44
C HIS A 48 -12.28 -12.02 -12.45
N ASP A 49 -10.98 -12.14 -12.20
CA ASP A 49 -10.07 -12.87 -13.08
C ASP A 49 -10.20 -14.38 -12.85
N LYS A 50 -10.73 -15.10 -13.84
CA LYS A 50 -10.96 -16.55 -13.76
C LYS A 50 -9.66 -17.32 -13.54
N GLN A 51 -8.60 -16.97 -14.27
CA GLN A 51 -7.31 -17.64 -14.18
C GLN A 51 -6.69 -17.47 -12.80
N TYR A 52 -6.81 -16.28 -12.22
CA TYR A 52 -6.36 -16.01 -10.86
C TYR A 52 -7.17 -16.81 -9.83
N SER A 53 -8.50 -16.82 -9.96
CA SER A 53 -9.40 -17.52 -9.03
C SER A 53 -9.16 -19.03 -9.02
N GLU A 54 -9.06 -19.66 -10.21
CA GLU A 54 -8.75 -21.08 -10.36
C GLU A 54 -7.36 -21.43 -9.80
N ALA A 55 -6.33 -20.63 -10.11
CA ALA A 55 -4.99 -20.85 -9.57
C ALA A 55 -4.94 -20.69 -8.04
N LEU A 56 -5.75 -19.78 -7.48
CA LEU A 56 -5.82 -19.54 -6.04
C LEU A 56 -6.53 -20.70 -5.32
N GLN A 57 -7.57 -21.27 -5.92
CA GLN A 57 -8.26 -22.45 -5.38
C GLN A 57 -7.28 -23.64 -5.28
N LEU A 58 -6.58 -23.97 -6.37
CA LEU A 58 -5.58 -25.04 -6.38
C LEU A 58 -4.45 -24.79 -5.37
N TYR A 59 -3.98 -23.55 -5.25
CA TYR A 59 -2.96 -23.18 -4.26
C TYR A 59 -3.45 -23.40 -2.82
N ASN A 60 -4.71 -23.05 -2.54
CA ASN A 60 -5.31 -23.21 -1.22
C ASN A 60 -5.54 -24.68 -0.87
N GLU A 61 -5.97 -25.50 -1.82
CA GLU A 61 -6.11 -26.95 -1.65
C GLU A 61 -4.76 -27.61 -1.30
N LEU A 62 -3.69 -27.25 -2.02
CA LEU A 62 -2.34 -27.71 -1.71
C LEU A 62 -1.84 -27.17 -0.35
N SER A 63 -2.32 -26.01 0.09
CA SER A 63 -1.92 -25.44 1.38
C SER A 63 -2.61 -26.09 2.59
N LYS A 64 -3.74 -26.79 2.39
CA LYS A 64 -4.44 -27.55 3.44
C LYS A 64 -3.84 -28.92 3.70
N LYS A 65 -3.01 -29.46 2.80
CA LYS A 65 -2.37 -30.77 2.95
C LYS A 65 -1.22 -30.69 3.97
N GLU A 66 -1.23 -31.56 4.99
CA GLU A 66 -0.17 -31.62 6.02
C GLU A 66 1.19 -32.05 5.45
N LYS A 67 1.21 -32.99 4.50
CA LYS A 67 2.41 -33.47 3.83
C LYS A 67 2.26 -33.36 2.32
N LEU A 68 3.13 -32.56 1.71
CA LEU A 68 3.21 -32.38 0.25
C LEU A 68 4.32 -33.26 -0.33
N SER A 69 4.00 -33.96 -1.41
CA SER A 69 4.98 -34.66 -2.26
C SER A 69 5.94 -33.67 -2.93
N LYS A 70 7.12 -34.14 -3.37
CA LYS A 70 8.08 -33.31 -4.14
C LYS A 70 7.42 -32.64 -5.35
N LYS A 71 6.54 -33.36 -6.05
CA LYS A 71 5.79 -32.85 -7.21
C LYS A 71 4.82 -31.73 -6.82
N GLU A 72 4.08 -31.92 -5.73
CA GLU A 72 3.11 -30.92 -5.24
C GLU A 72 3.79 -29.66 -4.69
N LYS A 73 4.98 -29.78 -4.11
CA LYS A 73 5.80 -28.63 -3.71
C LYS A 73 6.23 -27.79 -4.93
N SER A 74 6.64 -28.44 -6.02
CA SER A 74 6.97 -27.77 -7.29
C SER A 74 5.72 -27.07 -7.86
N GLN A 75 4.59 -27.78 -7.92
CA GLN A 75 3.32 -27.21 -8.40
C GLN A 75 2.88 -26.00 -7.56
N LYS A 76 2.99 -26.06 -6.23
CA LYS A 76 2.66 -24.95 -5.34
C LYS A 76 3.54 -23.72 -5.60
N SER A 77 4.82 -23.92 -5.86
CA SER A 77 5.76 -22.85 -6.22
C SER A 77 5.40 -22.22 -7.57
N GLU A 78 5.05 -23.03 -8.57
CA GLU A 78 4.60 -22.55 -9.89
C GLU A 78 3.30 -21.77 -9.81
N LEU A 79 2.32 -22.25 -9.02
CA LEU A 79 1.07 -21.54 -8.77
C LEU A 79 1.33 -20.20 -8.06
N SER A 80 2.22 -20.16 -7.07
CA SER A 80 2.61 -18.92 -6.40
C SER A 80 3.15 -17.88 -7.38
N LYS A 81 4.02 -18.30 -8.31
CA LYS A 81 4.56 -17.42 -9.37
C LYS A 81 3.48 -16.97 -10.34
N LYS A 82 2.58 -17.86 -10.77
CA LYS A 82 1.44 -17.50 -11.65
C LYS A 82 0.55 -16.46 -10.99
N LEU A 83 0.20 -16.65 -9.72
CA LEU A 83 -0.59 -15.70 -8.93
C LEU A 83 0.12 -14.35 -8.82
N GLU A 84 1.43 -14.34 -8.56
CA GLU A 84 2.22 -13.11 -8.49
C GLU A 84 2.28 -12.38 -9.83
N ASN A 85 2.62 -13.07 -10.91
CA ASN A 85 2.68 -12.49 -12.25
C ASN A 85 1.34 -11.85 -12.62
N ARG A 86 0.24 -12.55 -12.36
CA ARG A 86 -1.09 -12.02 -12.68
C ARG A 86 -1.44 -10.76 -11.89
N ARG A 87 -1.07 -10.69 -10.61
CA ARG A 87 -1.20 -9.46 -9.80
C ARG A 87 -0.36 -8.32 -10.38
N VAL A 88 0.87 -8.59 -10.77
CA VAL A 88 1.79 -7.59 -11.35
C VAL A 88 1.25 -7.07 -12.69
N GLU A 89 0.76 -7.94 -13.56
CA GLU A 89 0.12 -7.58 -14.84
C GLU A 89 -1.08 -6.65 -14.65
N LEU A 90 -1.88 -6.88 -13.60
CA LEU A 90 -3.01 -6.03 -13.24
C LEU A 90 -2.61 -4.74 -12.51
N GLY A 91 -1.31 -4.48 -12.33
CA GLY A 91 -0.79 -3.30 -11.66
C GLY A 91 -0.92 -3.35 -10.14
N LEU A 92 -1.11 -4.54 -9.56
CA LEU A 92 -1.27 -4.74 -8.12
C LEU A 92 0.03 -5.27 -7.49
N SER A 93 1.04 -4.40 -7.46
CA SER A 93 2.30 -4.62 -6.77
C SER A 93 2.80 -3.33 -6.13
N LYS A 94 3.70 -3.45 -5.15
CA LYS A 94 4.36 -2.30 -4.50
C LYS A 94 4.90 -1.31 -5.54
N ALA A 95 5.73 -1.81 -6.46
CA ALA A 95 6.35 -0.99 -7.49
C ALA A 95 5.34 -0.38 -8.48
N ALA A 96 4.24 -1.10 -8.79
CA ALA A 96 3.20 -0.56 -9.65
C ALA A 96 2.46 0.62 -9.00
N LEU A 97 2.15 0.50 -7.70
CA LEU A 97 1.53 1.60 -6.94
C LEU A 97 2.48 2.79 -6.76
N GLU A 98 3.78 2.56 -6.50
CA GLU A 98 4.79 3.64 -6.45
C GLU A 98 4.88 4.37 -7.80
N ARG A 99 4.92 3.63 -8.93
CA ARG A 99 4.94 4.23 -10.27
C ARG A 99 3.68 5.03 -10.57
N TYR A 100 2.51 4.49 -10.23
CA TYR A 100 1.23 5.17 -10.40
C TYR A 100 1.20 6.47 -9.59
N LEU A 101 1.56 6.39 -8.31
CA LEU A 101 1.50 7.53 -7.41
C LEU A 101 2.55 8.59 -7.73
N LYS A 102 3.71 8.20 -8.29
CA LYS A 102 4.71 9.14 -8.83
C LYS A 102 4.11 10.07 -9.89
N VAL A 103 3.29 9.53 -10.80
CA VAL A 103 2.63 10.33 -11.85
C VAL A 103 1.61 11.28 -11.22
N CYS A 104 0.76 10.79 -10.31
CA CYS A 104 -0.23 11.60 -9.62
C CYS A 104 0.41 12.68 -8.72
N GLY A 105 1.55 12.36 -8.08
CA GLY A 105 2.29 13.21 -7.16
C GLY A 105 3.01 14.38 -7.83
N LYS A 106 3.22 14.35 -9.15
CA LYS A 106 3.95 15.41 -9.88
C LYS A 106 3.35 16.80 -9.66
N ARG A 107 2.02 16.91 -9.56
CA ARG A 107 1.33 18.18 -9.29
C ARG A 107 1.56 18.74 -7.88
N PHE A 108 2.04 17.91 -6.96
CA PHE A 108 2.30 18.26 -5.56
C PHE A 108 3.81 18.30 -5.24
N SER A 109 4.68 18.34 -6.25
CA SER A 109 6.14 18.31 -6.06
C SER A 109 6.71 19.45 -5.20
N ARG A 110 6.01 20.58 -5.11
CA ARG A 110 6.35 21.70 -4.21
C ARG A 110 5.92 21.48 -2.77
N LEU A 111 5.01 20.54 -2.52
CA LEU A 111 4.42 20.27 -1.21
C LEU A 111 4.93 18.95 -0.60
N LEU A 112 5.19 17.96 -1.45
CA LEU A 112 5.57 16.60 -1.05
C LEU A 112 6.80 16.15 -1.82
N SER A 113 7.77 15.57 -1.09
CA SER A 113 8.94 14.97 -1.70
C SER A 113 8.61 13.63 -2.36
N SER A 114 9.41 13.23 -3.34
CA SER A 114 9.27 11.91 -3.99
C SER A 114 9.32 10.75 -2.99
N GLN A 115 10.11 10.88 -1.91
CA GLN A 115 10.20 9.87 -0.86
C GLN A 115 8.89 9.78 -0.08
N GLN A 116 8.27 10.91 0.28
CA GLN A 116 6.98 10.94 0.98
C GLN A 116 5.87 10.33 0.13
N VAL A 117 5.87 10.60 -1.18
CA VAL A 117 4.93 9.99 -2.14
C VAL A 117 5.12 8.47 -2.19
N GLN A 118 6.35 7.99 -2.23
CA GLN A 118 6.63 6.54 -2.21
C GLN A 118 6.21 5.89 -0.88
N THR A 119 6.52 6.52 0.26
CA THR A 119 6.07 6.04 1.58
C THR A 119 4.54 5.92 1.65
N GLU A 120 3.81 6.85 1.02
CA GLU A 120 2.36 6.77 0.96
C GLU A 120 1.86 5.65 0.04
N ALA A 121 2.52 5.40 -1.09
CA ALA A 121 2.24 4.22 -1.92
C ALA A 121 2.48 2.92 -1.14
N ASP A 122 3.55 2.84 -0.35
CA ASP A 122 3.89 1.70 0.50
C ASP A 122 2.84 1.46 1.59
N ARG A 123 2.31 2.53 2.20
CA ARG A 123 1.20 2.43 3.17
C ARG A 123 -0.05 1.83 2.53
N VAL A 124 -0.39 2.26 1.33
CA VAL A 124 -1.54 1.71 0.59
C VAL A 124 -1.28 0.26 0.18
N TRP A 125 -0.06 -0.06 -0.29
CA TRP A 125 0.35 -1.44 -0.58
C TRP A 125 0.23 -2.34 0.64
N ASN A 126 0.65 -1.89 1.83
CA ASN A 126 0.52 -2.67 3.06
C ASN A 126 -0.95 -2.95 3.39
N GLY A 127 -1.86 -2.00 3.11
CA GLY A 127 -3.31 -2.23 3.20
C GLY A 127 -3.81 -3.28 2.21
N VAL A 128 -3.35 -3.21 0.96
CA VAL A 128 -3.66 -4.22 -0.08
C VAL A 128 -3.12 -5.59 0.32
N ALA A 129 -1.88 -5.68 0.77
CA ALA A 129 -1.25 -6.92 1.21
C ALA A 129 -2.01 -7.57 2.36
N LYS A 130 -2.52 -6.77 3.31
CA LYS A 130 -3.42 -7.27 4.36
C LYS A 130 -4.73 -7.84 3.81
N CYS A 131 -5.28 -7.26 2.74
CA CYS A 131 -6.51 -7.76 2.11
C CYS A 131 -6.28 -9.02 1.27
N LEU A 132 -5.10 -9.18 0.66
CA LEU A 132 -4.79 -10.32 -0.20
C LEU A 132 -4.21 -11.52 0.55
N PHE A 133 -3.41 -11.27 1.58
CA PHE A 133 -2.57 -12.28 2.23
C PHE A 133 -2.81 -12.40 3.75
N GLY A 134 -3.66 -11.54 4.31
CA GLY A 134 -3.96 -11.52 5.73
C GLY A 134 -5.46 -11.44 6.00
N ASN A 135 -5.82 -10.96 7.19
CA ASN A 135 -7.21 -10.89 7.65
C ASN A 135 -7.92 -9.58 7.25
N GLY A 136 -7.37 -8.83 6.30
CA GLY A 136 -7.96 -7.57 5.83
C GLY A 136 -9.20 -7.81 4.98
N LYS A 137 -10.31 -7.12 5.28
CA LYS A 137 -11.54 -7.23 4.49
C LYS A 137 -11.63 -6.20 3.37
N ASN A 138 -11.30 -4.95 3.69
CA ASN A 138 -11.49 -3.82 2.78
C ASN A 138 -10.34 -2.82 2.89
N LEU A 139 -10.02 -2.20 1.75
CA LEU A 139 -9.12 -1.05 1.70
C LEU A 139 -9.93 0.24 1.86
N HIS A 140 -9.64 1.00 2.91
CA HIS A 140 -10.39 2.20 3.28
C HIS A 140 -9.73 3.48 2.78
N PHE A 141 -10.56 4.46 2.42
CA PHE A 141 -10.14 5.84 2.28
C PHE A 141 -9.87 6.43 3.67
N LYS A 142 -8.99 7.42 3.75
CA LYS A 142 -8.72 8.17 4.98
C LYS A 142 -9.25 9.59 4.88
N LYS A 143 -9.79 10.10 5.99
CA LYS A 143 -10.18 11.50 6.10
C LYS A 143 -8.96 12.34 6.40
N TYR A 144 -9.05 13.64 6.13
CA TYR A 144 -7.98 14.60 6.43
C TYR A 144 -7.54 14.55 7.90
N MET A 145 -8.51 14.48 8.82
CA MET A 145 -8.26 14.45 10.27
C MET A 145 -7.61 13.16 10.77
N ASP A 146 -7.51 12.12 9.93
CA ASP A 146 -6.89 10.84 10.29
C ASP A 146 -5.38 10.80 9.96
N PHE A 147 -4.81 11.93 9.50
CA PHE A 147 -3.39 12.04 9.20
C PHE A 147 -2.69 12.92 10.22
N ASP A 148 -1.90 12.28 11.07
CA ASP A 148 -1.10 12.98 12.08
C ASP A 148 0.35 13.18 11.65
N THR A 149 0.81 12.46 10.61
CA THR A 149 2.20 12.47 10.17
C THR A 149 2.39 12.33 8.65
N ILE A 150 3.39 13.04 8.12
CA ILE A 150 3.92 12.86 6.76
C ILE A 150 5.26 12.13 6.86
N GLY A 151 5.29 10.85 6.52
CA GLY A 151 6.48 10.01 6.64
C GLY A 151 7.44 10.18 5.46
N GLY A 152 8.74 10.29 5.72
CA GLY A 152 9.81 10.16 4.72
C GLY A 152 10.33 8.71 4.60
N LYS A 153 11.29 8.48 3.71
CA LYS A 153 12.13 7.26 3.75
C LYS A 153 13.38 7.63 4.56
N SER A 154 13.68 6.87 5.61
CA SER A 154 14.92 6.97 6.38
C SER A 154 16.03 6.18 5.71
#